data_AF-S6CS31-F1
#
_entry.id   AF-S6CS31-F1
#
_cell.length_a   1.000
_cell.length_b   1.000
_cell.length_c   1.000
_cell.angle_alpha   90.00
_cell.angle_beta   90.00
_cell.angle_gamma   90.00
#
_symmetry.space_group_name_H-M   'P 1'
#
loop_
_entity.id
_entity.type
_entity.pdbx_description
1 polymer ?
#
loop_
_entity_poly.entity_id
_entity_poly.type
_entity_poly.pdbx_seq_one_letter_code
_entity_poly.pdbx_strand_id
1 'polypeptide(L)'
;MMQGATKSNQPYSLIVVHPDELIDRANGAERIQELVDCAVDVHLAEAGMVVTSGTAIKGATKRALTTLSDALHPSHDHDTDATYAWSGGRPPLGFEVDGGRLVETDEYDRICTVLQQVRDSETSKRRAAKRLGCSRGTIINALEDRPSMYGLV
;
A
#
# COMPACT_ATOMS: atom_id res chain seq x y z
N MET A 1 -21.63 -50.42 -9.15
CA MET A 1 -21.77 -48.94 -9.24
C MET A 1 -21.38 -48.36 -7.89
N MET A 2 -20.17 -47.81 -7.76
CA MET A 2 -19.81 -46.93 -6.63
C MET A 2 -19.50 -45.58 -7.25
N GLN A 3 -20.33 -44.58 -6.95
CA GLN A 3 -20.08 -43.20 -7.32
C GLN A 3 -18.84 -42.72 -6.57
N GLY A 4 -17.81 -42.32 -7.32
CA GLY A 4 -16.64 -41.68 -6.76
C GLY A 4 -17.06 -40.35 -6.13
N ALA A 5 -16.67 -40.15 -4.87
CA ALA A 5 -16.79 -38.87 -4.21
C ALA A 5 -15.95 -37.84 -4.96
N THR A 6 -16.62 -36.96 -5.70
CA THR A 6 -16.04 -35.73 -6.22
C THR A 6 -15.55 -34.92 -5.02
N LYS A 7 -14.23 -34.74 -4.87
CA LYS A 7 -13.67 -33.77 -3.93
C LYS A 7 -14.42 -32.46 -4.14
N SER A 8 -15.12 -31.96 -3.12
CA SER A 8 -15.81 -30.69 -3.24
C SER A 8 -14.76 -29.62 -3.52
N ASN A 9 -14.85 -28.99 -4.68
CA ASN A 9 -14.00 -27.87 -5.09
C ASN A 9 -14.45 -26.60 -4.36
N GLN A 10 -14.56 -26.66 -3.03
CA GLN A 10 -14.88 -25.49 -2.23
C GLN A 10 -13.60 -24.70 -2.01
N PRO A 11 -13.61 -23.38 -2.28
CA PRO A 11 -12.47 -22.54 -1.98
C PRO A 11 -12.20 -22.58 -0.48
N TYR A 12 -10.92 -22.52 -0.10
CA TYR A 12 -10.55 -22.39 1.30
C TYR A 12 -10.93 -20.99 1.77
N SER A 13 -11.37 -20.85 3.02
CA SER A 13 -11.66 -19.53 3.59
C SER A 13 -10.54 -19.11 4.53
N LEU A 14 -9.96 -17.93 4.28
CA LEU A 14 -9.02 -17.28 5.19
C LEU A 14 -9.74 -16.13 5.88
N ILE A 15 -9.76 -16.14 7.22
CA ILE A 15 -10.30 -15.05 8.03
C ILE A 15 -9.15 -14.21 8.53
N VAL A 16 -9.20 -12.93 8.22
CA VAL A 16 -8.16 -11.94 8.48
C VAL A 16 -8.77 -10.88 9.36
N VAL A 17 -8.20 -10.74 10.55
CA VAL A 17 -8.60 -9.70 11.50
C VAL A 17 -7.85 -8.41 11.18
N HIS A 18 -6.57 -8.53 10.85
CA HIS A 18 -5.66 -7.43 10.55
C HIS A 18 -5.33 -7.36 9.04
N PRO A 19 -6.06 -6.56 8.24
CA PRO A 19 -5.85 -6.46 6.79
C PRO A 19 -4.46 -5.99 6.37
N ASP A 20 -3.73 -5.27 7.21
CA ASP A 20 -2.38 -4.74 6.96
C ASP A 20 -1.32 -5.84 6.77
N GLU A 21 -1.55 -7.06 7.27
CA GLU A 21 -0.70 -8.22 6.98
C GLU A 21 -0.81 -8.67 5.50
N LEU A 22 -1.92 -8.37 4.84
CA LEU A 22 -2.20 -8.76 3.46
C LEU A 22 -2.24 -7.58 2.49
N ILE A 23 -2.46 -6.38 3.00
CA ILE A 23 -2.53 -5.13 2.25
C ILE A 23 -1.55 -4.15 2.89
N ASP A 24 -0.36 -4.04 2.32
CA ASP A 24 0.66 -3.12 2.83
C ASP A 24 1.11 -2.14 1.74
N ARG A 25 1.79 -1.05 2.12
CA ARG A 25 2.28 -0.08 1.13
C ARG A 25 3.33 -0.65 0.18
N ALA A 26 4.08 -1.69 0.60
CA ALA A 26 5.17 -2.26 -0.19
C ALA A 26 4.67 -3.19 -1.29
N ASN A 27 3.53 -3.87 -1.09
CA ASN A 27 3.01 -4.92 -1.96
C ASN A 27 1.56 -4.63 -2.41
N GLY A 28 0.94 -3.56 -1.93
CA GLY A 28 -0.47 -3.26 -2.19
C GLY A 28 -1.36 -4.45 -1.82
N ALA A 29 -2.27 -4.82 -2.72
CA ALA A 29 -3.16 -5.96 -2.55
C ALA A 29 -2.64 -7.25 -3.24
N GLU A 30 -1.35 -7.34 -3.56
CA GLU A 30 -0.80 -8.49 -4.31
C GLU A 30 -0.94 -9.81 -3.55
N ARG A 31 -0.73 -9.83 -2.22
CA ARG A 31 -0.95 -11.04 -1.42
C ARG A 31 -2.41 -11.51 -1.48
N ILE A 32 -3.37 -10.57 -1.49
CA ILE A 32 -4.77 -10.92 -1.68
C ILE A 32 -5.01 -11.49 -3.08
N GLN A 33 -4.40 -10.91 -4.12
CA GLN A 33 -4.49 -11.43 -5.49
C GLN A 33 -3.97 -12.87 -5.57
N GLU A 34 -2.82 -13.17 -4.97
CA GLU A 34 -2.24 -14.53 -4.94
C GLU A 34 -3.19 -15.52 -4.24
N LEU A 35 -3.78 -15.13 -3.11
CA LEU A 35 -4.74 -15.96 -2.38
C LEU A 35 -5.99 -16.27 -3.22
N VAL A 36 -6.59 -15.25 -3.83
CA VAL A 36 -7.82 -15.46 -4.63
C VAL A 36 -7.55 -16.25 -5.90
N ASP A 37 -6.34 -16.16 -6.47
CA ASP A 37 -5.91 -16.97 -7.61
C ASP A 37 -5.70 -18.46 -7.21
N CYS A 38 -5.35 -18.72 -5.95
CA CYS A 38 -5.24 -20.07 -5.37
C CYS A 38 -6.57 -20.66 -4.85
N ALA A 39 -7.71 -20.12 -5.29
CA ALA A 39 -9.03 -20.54 -4.82
C ALA A 39 -9.22 -20.37 -3.30
N VAL A 40 -8.78 -19.23 -2.77
CA VAL A 40 -9.05 -18.81 -1.39
C VAL A 40 -10.02 -17.63 -1.38
N ASP A 41 -11.06 -17.71 -0.55
CA ASP A 41 -11.91 -16.59 -0.20
C ASP A 41 -11.30 -15.86 1.01
N VAL A 42 -11.03 -14.56 0.89
CA VAL A 42 -10.40 -13.74 1.93
C VAL A 42 -11.46 -12.92 2.64
N HIS A 43 -11.68 -13.19 3.93
CA HIS A 43 -12.62 -12.45 4.77
C HIS A 43 -11.86 -11.43 5.62
N LEU A 44 -12.06 -10.14 5.33
CA LEU A 44 -11.60 -9.05 6.18
C LEU A 44 -12.68 -8.80 7.24
N ALA A 45 -12.51 -9.43 8.41
CA ALA A 45 -13.56 -9.54 9.42
C ALA A 45 -14.00 -8.18 9.96
N GLU A 46 -13.02 -7.31 10.27
CA GLU A 46 -13.30 -5.95 10.77
C GLU A 46 -13.95 -5.05 9.71
N ALA A 47 -13.59 -5.26 8.44
CA ALA A 47 -14.18 -4.55 7.31
C ALA A 47 -15.59 -5.04 6.94
N GLY A 48 -16.01 -6.19 7.47
CA GLY A 48 -17.21 -6.90 7.00
C GLY A 48 -17.16 -7.24 5.51
N MET A 49 -15.96 -7.38 4.93
CA MET A 49 -15.75 -7.53 3.49
C MET A 49 -15.20 -8.91 3.16
N VAL A 50 -15.64 -9.46 2.03
CA VAL A 50 -15.15 -10.72 1.49
C VAL A 50 -14.64 -10.50 0.08
N VAL A 51 -13.41 -10.91 -0.18
CA VAL A 51 -12.84 -10.99 -1.51
C VAL A 51 -12.89 -12.45 -1.94
N THR A 52 -13.78 -12.75 -2.88
CA THR A 52 -13.99 -14.13 -3.33
C THR A 52 -12.87 -14.59 -4.25
N SER A 53 -12.57 -15.89 -4.21
CA SER A 53 -11.68 -16.58 -5.13
C SER A 53 -12.00 -16.27 -6.60
N GLY A 54 -10.95 -16.14 -7.41
CA GLY A 54 -11.04 -15.77 -8.82
C GLY A 54 -11.40 -14.30 -9.10
N THR A 55 -11.56 -13.46 -8.07
CA THR A 55 -11.82 -12.03 -8.26
C THR A 55 -10.55 -11.33 -8.75
N ALA A 56 -10.66 -10.59 -9.85
CA ALA A 56 -9.56 -9.74 -10.31
C ALA A 56 -9.42 -8.49 -9.40
N ILE A 57 -8.26 -8.33 -8.76
CA ILE A 57 -7.95 -7.20 -7.88
C ILE A 57 -7.28 -6.10 -8.69
N LYS A 58 -8.10 -5.34 -9.42
CA LYS A 58 -7.64 -4.22 -10.27
C LYS A 58 -8.54 -3.01 -10.13
N GLY A 59 -8.04 -1.84 -10.54
CA GLY A 59 -8.82 -0.62 -10.65
C GLY A 59 -9.56 -0.26 -9.35
N ALA A 60 -10.89 -0.23 -9.41
CA ALA A 60 -11.74 0.16 -8.29
C ALA A 60 -11.63 -0.78 -7.08
N THR A 61 -11.54 -2.10 -7.30
CA THR A 61 -11.43 -3.09 -6.22
C THR A 61 -10.13 -2.91 -5.45
N LYS A 62 -9.01 -2.73 -6.15
CA LYS A 62 -7.70 -2.46 -5.53
C LYS A 62 -7.76 -1.17 -4.69
N ARG A 63 -8.34 -0.10 -5.23
CA ARG A 63 -8.49 1.17 -4.48
C ARG A 63 -9.35 1.01 -3.22
N ALA A 64 -10.48 0.32 -3.32
CA ALA A 64 -11.36 0.09 -2.17
C ALA A 64 -10.65 -0.70 -1.07
N LEU A 65 -9.90 -1.75 -1.44
CA LEU A 65 -9.11 -2.54 -0.51
C LEU A 65 -8.04 -1.71 0.19
N THR A 66 -7.28 -0.92 -0.56
CA THR A 66 -6.25 -0.04 0.01
C THR A 66 -6.87 1.00 0.95
N THR A 67 -7.92 1.70 0.52
CA THR A 67 -8.59 2.71 1.36
C THR A 67 -9.21 2.11 2.62
N LEU A 68 -9.79 0.91 2.54
CA LEU A 68 -10.35 0.24 3.71
C LEU A 68 -9.25 -0.21 4.67
N SER A 69 -8.14 -0.73 4.16
CA SER A 69 -6.97 -1.07 4.97
C SER A 69 -6.45 0.17 5.71
N ASP A 70 -6.25 1.27 4.98
CA ASP A 70 -5.80 2.55 5.54
C ASP A 70 -6.82 3.13 6.55
N ALA A 71 -8.12 2.87 6.39
CA ALA A 71 -9.15 3.41 7.30
C ALA A 71 -9.36 2.56 8.56
N LEU A 72 -9.18 1.24 8.47
CA LEU A 72 -9.35 0.30 9.58
C LEU A 72 -8.10 0.25 10.46
N HIS A 73 -6.94 0.36 9.83
CA HIS A 73 -5.66 0.54 10.49
C HIS A 73 -5.04 1.82 9.94
N PRO A 74 -5.57 3.01 10.33
CA PRO A 74 -4.91 4.28 10.07
C PRO A 74 -3.48 4.10 10.50
N SER A 75 -2.58 4.22 9.53
CA SER A 75 -1.13 4.16 9.70
C SER A 75 -0.80 4.74 11.06
N HIS A 76 -0.44 3.85 11.98
CA HIS A 76 -0.33 4.04 13.41
C HIS A 76 -0.18 5.52 13.79
N ASP A 77 -1.18 6.06 14.51
CA ASP A 77 -1.05 7.29 15.27
C ASP A 77 0.30 7.26 16.02
N HIS A 78 1.28 8.00 15.52
CA HIS A 78 2.55 8.37 16.16
C HIS A 78 3.36 7.28 16.91
N ASP A 79 3.14 5.99 16.69
CA ASP A 79 3.98 4.96 17.31
C ASP A 79 5.25 4.75 16.46
N THR A 80 6.32 5.31 17.00
CA THR A 80 7.69 5.53 16.50
C THR A 80 8.49 4.30 16.02
N ASP A 81 7.89 3.31 15.38
CA ASP A 81 8.67 2.21 14.77
C ASP A 81 9.15 2.58 13.37
N ALA A 82 10.18 3.43 13.37
CA ALA A 82 10.78 4.05 12.21
C ALA A 82 11.30 3.06 11.15
N THR A 83 10.83 3.27 9.92
CA THR A 83 10.91 2.35 8.78
C THR A 83 12.31 2.26 8.13
N TYR A 84 13.19 3.26 8.33
CA TYR A 84 14.50 3.28 7.68
C TYR A 84 15.60 3.85 8.58
N ALA A 85 16.71 3.12 8.70
CA ALA A 85 17.94 3.63 9.34
C ALA A 85 18.51 4.81 8.52
N TRP A 86 18.86 5.92 9.18
CA TRP A 86 19.37 7.11 8.53
C TRP A 86 20.84 7.36 8.86
N SER A 87 21.70 7.25 7.85
CA SER A 87 23.15 7.42 8.00
C SER A 87 23.65 8.87 7.77
N GLY A 88 22.76 9.79 7.38
CA GLY A 88 23.06 11.22 7.32
C GLY A 88 22.65 11.93 6.02
N GLY A 89 22.79 13.26 6.03
CA GLY A 89 22.36 14.15 4.95
C GLY A 89 20.95 14.71 5.16
N ARG A 90 20.40 15.35 4.11
CA ARG A 90 19.03 15.88 4.14
C ARG A 90 18.02 14.72 4.03
N PRO A 91 17.02 14.65 4.92
CA PRO A 91 15.99 13.61 4.86
C PRO A 91 15.23 13.63 3.52
N PRO A 92 14.71 12.47 3.08
CA PRO A 92 13.81 12.41 1.93
C PRO A 92 12.55 13.26 2.15
N LEU A 93 11.86 13.57 1.05
CA LEU A 93 10.66 14.40 1.09
C LEU A 93 9.57 13.71 1.93
N GLY A 94 8.95 14.43 2.88
CA GLY A 94 7.91 13.84 3.73
C GLY A 94 8.44 12.98 4.88
N PHE A 95 9.75 13.03 5.13
CA PHE A 95 10.38 12.39 6.27
C PHE A 95 11.18 13.39 7.09
N GLU A 96 11.25 13.11 8.39
CA GLU A 96 12.10 13.75 9.36
C GLU A 96 12.98 12.72 10.07
N VAL A 97 14.03 13.19 10.75
CA VAL A 97 14.96 12.30 11.46
C VAL A 97 14.68 12.37 12.94
N ASP A 98 14.32 11.23 13.50
CA ASP A 98 14.21 11.04 14.93
C ASP A 98 15.07 9.84 15.35
N GLY A 99 15.90 10.01 16.38
CA GLY A 99 16.77 8.95 16.89
C GLY A 99 17.70 8.28 15.86
N GLY A 100 18.08 8.97 14.78
CA GLY A 100 18.89 8.37 13.70
C GLY A 100 18.10 7.50 12.72
N ARG A 101 16.78 7.65 12.69
CA ARG A 101 15.88 6.95 11.78
C ARG A 101 14.96 7.93 11.07
N LEU A 102 14.42 7.52 9.92
CA LEU A 102 13.41 8.30 9.20
C LEU A 102 12.02 8.01 9.76
N VAL A 103 11.31 9.07 10.12
CA VAL A 103 9.91 9.06 10.54
C VAL A 103 9.10 9.88 9.53
N GLU A 104 7.90 9.42 9.21
CA GLU A 104 7.00 10.12 8.29
C GLU A 104 6.46 11.40 8.94
N THR A 105 6.45 12.49 8.18
CA THR A 105 5.83 13.76 8.61
C THR A 105 4.32 13.73 8.36
N ASP A 106 3.55 14.62 8.98
CA ASP A 106 2.10 14.79 8.70
C ASP A 106 1.76 15.06 7.20
N GLU A 107 2.72 15.56 6.42
CA GLU A 107 2.55 15.83 4.99
C GLU A 107 2.76 14.59 4.10
N TYR A 108 3.17 13.46 4.67
CA TYR A 108 3.61 12.28 3.94
C TYR A 108 2.53 11.73 2.98
N ASP A 109 1.30 11.57 3.44
CA ASP A 109 0.20 11.05 2.60
C ASP A 109 -0.13 11.99 1.43
N ARG A 110 -0.08 13.30 1.69
CA ARG A 110 -0.26 14.33 0.66
C ARG A 110 0.86 14.27 -0.37
N ILE A 111 2.10 14.03 0.06
CA ILE A 111 3.26 13.86 -0.81
C ILE A 111 3.09 12.61 -1.68
N CYS A 112 2.75 11.45 -1.10
CA CYS A 112 2.51 10.21 -1.83
C CYS A 112 1.43 10.37 -2.90
N THR A 113 0.31 11.01 -2.54
CA THR A 113 -0.78 11.33 -3.47
C THR A 113 -0.28 12.16 -4.66
N VAL A 114 0.52 13.20 -4.41
CA VAL A 114 1.03 14.06 -5.48
C VAL A 114 2.07 13.33 -6.34
N LEU A 115 2.93 12.49 -5.75
CA LEU A 115 3.88 11.69 -6.50
C LEU A 115 3.17 10.65 -7.38
N GLN A 116 2.11 10.02 -6.89
CA GLN A 116 1.25 9.13 -7.67
C GLN A 116 0.66 9.83 -8.89
N GLN A 117 0.13 11.05 -8.72
CA GLN A 117 -0.39 11.85 -9.83
C GLN A 117 0.68 12.16 -10.89
N VAL A 118 1.95 12.27 -10.48
CA VAL A 118 3.05 12.43 -11.44
C VAL A 118 3.35 11.12 -12.17
N ARG A 119 3.36 10.00 -11.46
CA ARG A 119 3.54 8.65 -12.03
C ARG A 119 2.46 8.34 -13.08
N ASP A 120 1.21 8.65 -12.75
CA ASP A 120 0.05 8.44 -13.61
C ASP A 120 -0.09 9.51 -14.71
N SER A 121 0.90 10.40 -14.84
CA SER A 121 0.94 11.50 -15.82
C SER A 121 -0.22 12.50 -15.74
N GLU A 122 -0.96 12.52 -14.62
CA GLU A 122 -2.03 13.49 -14.35
C GLU A 122 -1.49 14.89 -14.03
N THR A 123 -0.27 14.97 -13.51
CA THR A 123 0.43 16.23 -13.25
C THR A 123 1.90 16.16 -13.62
N SER A 124 2.48 17.31 -13.98
CA SER A 124 3.91 17.35 -14.33
C SER A 124 4.78 17.39 -13.08
N LYS A 125 5.99 16.81 -13.17
CA LYS A 125 7.05 16.91 -12.14
C LYS A 125 7.28 18.36 -11.66
N ARG A 126 7.19 19.34 -12.57
CA ARG A 126 7.34 20.78 -12.25
C ARG A 126 6.17 21.31 -11.42
N ARG A 127 4.93 20.92 -11.75
CA ARG A 127 3.73 21.35 -11.03
C ARG A 127 3.66 20.71 -9.64
N ALA A 128 4.02 19.43 -9.54
CA ALA A 128 4.17 18.73 -8.27
C ALA A 128 5.21 19.41 -7.36
N ALA A 129 6.41 19.70 -7.88
CA ALA A 129 7.45 20.39 -7.11
C ALA A 129 6.98 21.74 -6.54
N LYS A 130 6.24 22.53 -7.35
CA LYS A 130 5.63 23.78 -6.87
C LYS A 130 4.57 23.54 -5.80
N ARG A 131 3.73 22.50 -5.95
CA ARG A 131 2.66 22.15 -4.99
C ARG A 131 3.20 21.67 -3.65
N LEU A 132 4.33 20.95 -3.67
CA LEU A 132 4.98 20.39 -2.48
C LEU A 132 6.08 21.30 -1.92
N GLY A 133 6.32 22.47 -2.52
CA GLY A 133 7.33 23.42 -2.03
C GLY A 133 8.76 22.88 -2.10
N CYS A 134 9.06 21.99 -3.04
CA CYS A 134 10.37 21.35 -3.16
C CYS A 134 11.01 21.59 -4.54
N SER A 135 12.24 21.12 -4.71
CA SER A 135 12.91 21.16 -6.01
C SER A 135 12.35 20.10 -6.96
N ARG A 136 12.50 20.32 -8.28
CA ARG A 136 12.18 19.28 -9.27
C ARG A 136 13.03 18.03 -9.09
N GLY A 137 14.30 18.19 -8.70
CA GLY A 137 15.20 17.07 -8.40
C GLY A 137 14.68 16.20 -7.26
N THR A 138 14.09 16.81 -6.23
CA THR A 138 13.46 16.07 -5.12
C THR A 138 12.32 15.17 -5.59
N ILE A 139 11.50 15.63 -6.53
CA ILE A 139 10.44 14.81 -7.14
C ILE A 139 11.03 13.67 -7.97
N ILE A 140 12.08 13.95 -8.75
CA ILE A 140 12.77 12.94 -9.56
C ILE A 140 13.34 11.84 -8.66
N ASN A 141 14.09 12.21 -7.63
CA ASN A 141 14.69 11.25 -6.69
C ASN A 141 13.62 10.39 -5.98
N ALA A 142 12.47 10.98 -5.64
CA ALA A 142 11.37 10.24 -5.04
C ALA A 142 10.76 9.20 -6.00
N LEU A 143 10.66 9.54 -7.29
CA LEU A 143 10.07 8.66 -8.32
C LEU A 143 11.04 7.60 -8.85
N GLU A 144 12.32 7.94 -8.98
CA GLU A 144 13.31 7.12 -9.69
C GLU A 144 14.25 6.39 -8.74
N ASP A 145 14.75 7.05 -7.71
CA ASP A 145 15.75 6.46 -6.80
C ASP A 145 15.12 5.74 -5.61
N ARG A 146 13.94 6.19 -5.16
CA ARG A 146 13.30 5.73 -3.91
C ARG A 146 11.79 5.48 -4.01
N PRO A 147 11.25 4.89 -5.09
CA PRO A 147 9.81 4.74 -5.27
C PRO A 147 9.15 3.90 -4.16
N SER A 148 9.87 2.92 -3.59
CA SER A 148 9.35 2.06 -2.52
C SER A 148 9.08 2.82 -1.22
N MET A 149 9.83 3.90 -0.92
CA MET A 149 9.59 4.76 0.25
C MET A 149 8.28 5.54 0.15
N TYR A 150 7.60 5.53 -1.00
CA TYR A 150 6.35 6.26 -1.23
C TYR A 150 5.24 5.35 -1.76
N GLY A 151 5.41 4.02 -1.70
CA GLY A 151 4.43 3.06 -2.24
C GLY A 151 4.25 3.12 -3.76
N LEU A 152 5.27 3.54 -4.51
CA LEU A 152 5.22 3.75 -5.96
C LEU A 152 5.79 2.57 -6.78
N VAL A 153 5.72 1.36 -6.25
CA VAL A 153 6.04 0.13 -7.01
C VAL A 153 4.94 -0.28 -7.98
#